data_AF-A0AAD8K8H1-F1
#
_entry.id   AF-A0AAD8K8H1-F1
#
_cell.length_a   1.000
_cell.length_b   1.000
_cell.length_c   1.000
_cell.angle_alpha   90.00
_cell.angle_beta   90.00
_cell.angle_gamma   90.00
#
_symmetry.space_group_name_H-M   'P 1'
#
loop_
_entity.id
_entity.type
_entity.pdbx_description
1 polymer ?
#
loop_
_entity_poly.entity_id
_entity_poly.type
_entity_poly.pdbx_seq_one_letter_code
_entity_poly.pdbx_strand_id
1 'polypeptide(L)'
;MYNSNTIPNQDNLPSLSRINVPFSCDCINGEFLGHLFSYQLGSDDTYPKIAQELYANLTTADWIQRFNSYDPSSLPDGGNLNVTVKCSCGNSSISKDYGLFITYPLRPGETLDSVSSAANLSSELIRRYNPDVNFSQGSGLIYIPGREPGLSHGSIVGITAGVVAAVLFLAACLYSGVYRNKNAETNPLLLNAQAQGTISDKSVEFSYEELSRATLEFSLANKIGQGGFGAVYYAELRGKRAAIKKMDMQASRQFLAELKVLTRTHHLNLVPLIGYCVEHSLFLVYEYMENGNLSQHLHGLGRDPLPWSTRVQVALDSARGLEYILKLPGVFRRRAGCHNIHEHSVPVHIHCDIKSTNILIDKNFHGKVADFGLTKLTGAGITSRFGGTFGYMPPEYVQYGEISPKVDVYAFGVVLYELISAKEAIIRANDPDDEPKSLIALFDEVLSQAYSKDDLVKMIGPRLGDNYPLDSVHKMAQLANACTHEDPRQRPSMRSIVVALMTLSSSTKD
;
A
#
# COMPACT_ATOMS: atom_id res chain seq x y z
N MET A 1 -6.85 -26.56 19.07
CA MET A 1 -6.10 -27.60 19.80
C MET A 1 -6.61 -28.98 19.38
N TYR A 2 -6.25 -29.41 18.18
CA TYR A 2 -6.54 -30.78 17.74
C TYR A 2 -5.29 -31.61 18.07
N ASN A 3 -5.48 -32.83 18.61
CA ASN A 3 -4.43 -33.73 19.12
C ASN A 3 -3.68 -33.28 20.40
N SER A 4 -4.02 -32.16 21.04
CA SER A 4 -3.32 -31.67 22.24
C SER A 4 -3.29 -32.65 23.42
N ASN A 5 -4.26 -33.58 23.47
CA ASN A 5 -4.41 -34.55 24.54
C ASN A 5 -3.83 -35.93 24.17
N THR A 6 -3.40 -36.13 22.92
CA THR A 6 -2.89 -37.39 22.38
C THR A 6 -1.45 -37.30 21.86
N ILE A 7 -0.98 -36.11 21.50
CA ILE A 7 0.38 -35.84 20.99
C ILE A 7 0.97 -34.68 21.79
N PRO A 8 1.56 -34.95 22.98
CA PRO A 8 2.10 -33.90 23.85
C PRO A 8 3.49 -33.38 23.40
N ASN A 9 4.17 -34.10 22.50
CA ASN A 9 5.47 -33.73 21.94
C ASN A 9 5.44 -33.96 20.41
N GLN A 10 5.97 -33.02 19.63
CA GLN A 10 5.99 -33.10 18.17
C GLN A 10 7.00 -34.15 17.66
N ASP A 11 8.07 -34.41 18.42
CA ASP A 11 9.15 -35.32 18.05
C ASP A 11 8.95 -36.78 18.53
N ASN A 12 7.85 -37.06 19.24
CA ASN A 12 7.58 -38.40 19.79
C ASN A 12 6.09 -38.74 19.71
N LEU A 13 5.75 -39.65 18.79
CA LEU A 13 4.42 -40.17 18.55
C LEU A 13 4.26 -41.56 19.18
N PRO A 14 3.47 -41.72 20.27
CA PRO A 14 3.18 -43.03 20.81
C PRO A 14 2.50 -43.92 19.76
N SER A 15 2.89 -45.19 19.68
CA SER A 15 2.26 -46.15 18.76
C SER A 15 0.75 -46.23 18.99
N LEU A 16 -0.01 -46.42 17.92
CA LEU A 16 -1.48 -46.42 17.92
C LEU A 16 -2.12 -45.09 18.36
N SER A 17 -1.41 -43.95 18.33
CA SER A 17 -2.03 -42.63 18.49
C SER A 17 -2.94 -42.29 17.31
N ARG A 18 -4.12 -41.71 17.56
CA ARG A 18 -4.97 -41.12 16.51
C ARG A 18 -4.50 -39.69 16.27
N ILE A 19 -4.18 -39.39 15.01
CA ILE A 19 -3.87 -38.04 14.55
C ILE A 19 -5.05 -37.55 13.71
N ASN A 20 -5.66 -36.46 14.15
CA ASN A 20 -6.74 -35.77 13.46
C ASN A 20 -6.17 -34.49 12.84
N VAL A 21 -6.21 -34.36 11.51
CA VAL A 21 -5.65 -33.20 10.79
C VAL A 21 -6.79 -32.25 10.43
N PRO A 22 -6.80 -31.02 10.99
CA PRO A 22 -7.77 -29.99 10.62
C PRO A 22 -7.33 -29.26 9.34
N PHE A 23 -8.26 -28.97 8.44
CA PHE A 23 -8.04 -28.17 7.24
C PHE A 23 -9.32 -27.42 6.83
N SER A 24 -9.19 -26.21 6.28
CA SER A 24 -10.32 -25.42 5.77
C SER A 24 -10.71 -25.86 4.36
N CYS A 25 -11.95 -25.62 3.96
CA CYS A 25 -12.43 -25.98 2.62
C CYS A 25 -13.06 -24.79 1.91
N ASP A 26 -12.49 -24.48 0.75
CA ASP A 26 -12.83 -23.33 -0.06
C ASP A 26 -13.54 -23.75 -1.35
N CYS A 27 -14.20 -22.80 -1.99
CA CYS A 27 -14.89 -23.05 -3.27
C CYS A 27 -13.88 -22.97 -4.42
N ILE A 28 -13.30 -24.12 -4.79
CA ILE A 28 -12.31 -24.21 -5.86
C ILE A 28 -13.00 -23.99 -7.22
N ASN A 29 -12.59 -22.93 -7.92
CA ASN A 29 -13.09 -22.50 -9.23
C ASN A 29 -14.62 -22.32 -9.34
N GLY A 30 -15.34 -22.18 -8.21
CA GLY A 30 -16.80 -22.12 -8.19
C GLY A 30 -17.52 -23.47 -8.36
N GLU A 31 -16.80 -24.58 -8.56
CA GLU A 31 -17.39 -25.88 -8.92
C GLU A 31 -17.66 -26.80 -7.71
N PHE A 32 -16.78 -26.82 -6.70
CA PHE A 32 -16.91 -27.69 -5.53
C PHE A 32 -16.17 -27.15 -4.30
N LEU A 33 -16.46 -27.75 -3.13
CA LEU A 33 -15.74 -27.49 -1.88
C LEU A 33 -14.55 -28.44 -1.73
N GLY A 34 -13.35 -27.89 -1.62
CA GLY A 34 -12.11 -28.66 -1.55
C GLY A 34 -10.97 -27.89 -0.85
N HIS A 35 -9.86 -28.58 -0.65
CA HIS A 35 -8.60 -28.00 -0.18
C HIS A 35 -7.46 -28.43 -1.10
N LEU A 36 -6.45 -27.56 -1.25
CA LEU A 36 -5.26 -27.79 -2.07
C LEU A 36 -4.05 -27.92 -1.14
N PHE A 37 -3.61 -29.16 -0.88
CA PHE A 37 -2.39 -29.40 -0.12
C PHE A 37 -1.17 -29.27 -1.04
N SER A 38 -0.14 -28.54 -0.61
CA SER A 38 1.15 -28.53 -1.30
C SER A 38 1.96 -29.76 -0.88
N TYR A 39 2.31 -30.60 -1.85
CA TYR A 39 3.15 -31.80 -1.66
C TYR A 39 4.46 -31.66 -2.45
N GLN A 40 5.58 -32.09 -1.88
CA GLN A 40 6.88 -32.06 -2.56
C GLN A 40 7.21 -33.46 -3.09
N LEU A 41 7.48 -33.56 -4.40
CA LEU A 41 7.70 -34.81 -5.13
C LEU A 41 9.05 -35.46 -4.79
N GLY A 42 9.03 -36.76 -4.47
CA GLY A 42 10.19 -37.65 -4.45
C GLY A 42 10.38 -38.40 -5.77
N SER A 43 11.58 -38.94 -5.98
CA SER A 43 12.01 -39.58 -7.24
C SER A 43 11.20 -40.80 -7.69
N ASP A 44 10.50 -41.46 -6.76
CA ASP A 44 9.67 -42.65 -7.04
C ASP A 44 8.16 -42.34 -6.96
N ASP A 45 7.76 -41.07 -7.06
CA ASP A 45 6.35 -40.69 -6.92
C ASP A 45 5.56 -40.72 -8.22
N THR A 46 4.31 -41.17 -8.11
CA THR A 46 3.33 -41.24 -9.19
C THR A 46 1.97 -40.79 -8.69
N TYR A 47 1.11 -40.26 -9.55
CA TYR A 47 -0.24 -39.83 -9.16
C TYR A 47 -1.05 -40.93 -8.42
N PRO A 48 -1.03 -42.21 -8.82
CA PRO A 48 -1.70 -43.29 -8.08
C PRO A 48 -1.11 -43.51 -6.67
N LYS A 49 0.22 -43.57 -6.53
CA LYS A 49 0.91 -43.76 -5.24
C LYS A 49 0.59 -42.62 -4.27
N ILE A 50 0.63 -41.37 -4.75
CA ILE A 50 0.27 -40.20 -3.94
C ILE A 50 -1.19 -40.29 -3.48
N ALA A 51 -2.13 -40.59 -4.39
CA ALA A 51 -3.55 -40.66 -4.07
C ALA A 51 -3.91 -41.82 -3.11
N GLN A 52 -3.42 -43.03 -3.39
CA GLN A 52 -3.84 -44.27 -2.73
C GLN A 52 -3.05 -44.55 -1.45
N GLU A 53 -1.74 -44.34 -1.44
CA GLU A 53 -0.85 -44.71 -0.32
C GLU A 53 -0.62 -43.51 0.61
N LEU A 54 -0.18 -42.37 0.06
CA LEU A 54 0.21 -41.20 0.88
C LEU A 54 -1.00 -40.40 1.38
N TYR A 55 -2.04 -40.26 0.55
CA TYR A 55 -3.30 -39.60 0.89
C TYR A 55 -4.44 -40.59 1.17
N ALA A 56 -4.16 -41.90 1.29
CA ALA A 56 -5.10 -42.91 1.77
C ALA A 56 -6.50 -42.90 1.10
N ASN A 57 -6.57 -42.65 -0.21
CA ASN A 57 -7.79 -42.47 -1.02
C ASN A 57 -8.67 -41.26 -0.66
N LEU A 58 -8.14 -40.23 0.02
CA LEU A 58 -8.79 -38.92 0.20
C LEU A 58 -8.87 -38.10 -1.11
N THR A 59 -8.24 -38.60 -2.18
CA THR A 59 -8.27 -38.07 -3.54
C THR A 59 -8.02 -39.20 -4.54
N THR A 60 -8.01 -38.88 -5.83
CA THR A 60 -7.73 -39.83 -6.94
C THR A 60 -6.66 -39.26 -7.86
N ALA A 61 -5.93 -40.10 -8.58
CA ALA A 61 -4.92 -39.68 -9.55
C ALA A 61 -5.45 -38.60 -10.53
N ASP A 62 -6.63 -38.83 -11.13
CA ASP A 62 -7.29 -37.91 -12.06
C ASP A 62 -7.56 -36.53 -11.43
N TRP A 63 -8.02 -36.50 -10.17
CA TRP A 63 -8.26 -35.26 -9.44
C TRP A 63 -6.98 -34.50 -9.12
N ILE A 64 -5.87 -35.19 -8.82
CA ILE A 64 -4.57 -34.51 -8.64
C ILE A 64 -4.10 -33.98 -10.01
N GLN A 65 -4.15 -34.80 -11.07
CA GLN A 65 -3.74 -34.40 -12.41
C GLN A 65 -4.52 -33.18 -12.93
N ARG A 66 -5.83 -33.10 -12.70
CA ARG A 66 -6.69 -31.98 -13.16
C ARG A 66 -6.22 -30.59 -12.65
N PHE A 67 -5.48 -30.53 -11.54
CA PHE A 67 -4.99 -29.29 -10.93
C PHE A 67 -3.47 -29.09 -11.02
N ASN A 68 -2.78 -29.89 -11.84
CA ASN A 68 -1.34 -29.79 -12.05
C ASN A 68 -0.99 -29.90 -13.54
N SER A 69 0.10 -29.26 -13.97
CA SER A 69 0.54 -29.24 -15.38
C SER A 69 1.64 -30.24 -15.71
N TYR A 70 1.90 -31.22 -14.82
CA TYR A 70 2.93 -32.24 -15.03
C TYR A 70 2.37 -33.47 -15.77
N ASP A 71 3.23 -34.12 -16.55
CA ASP A 71 2.85 -35.28 -17.34
C ASP A 71 2.68 -36.54 -16.44
N PRO A 72 1.61 -37.34 -16.63
CA PRO A 72 1.39 -38.56 -15.83
C PRO A 72 2.49 -39.62 -15.92
N SER A 73 3.28 -39.61 -16.99
CA SER A 73 4.40 -40.53 -17.21
C SER A 73 5.75 -39.98 -16.70
N SER A 74 5.82 -38.70 -16.32
CA SER A 74 7.05 -38.07 -15.85
C SER A 74 6.76 -36.91 -14.89
N LEU A 75 6.81 -37.22 -13.59
CA LEU A 75 6.78 -36.22 -12.52
C LEU A 75 8.22 -35.76 -12.20
N PRO A 76 8.48 -34.44 -11.99
CA PRO A 76 9.82 -33.95 -11.74
C PRO A 76 10.24 -34.10 -10.26
N ASP A 77 11.39 -34.72 -10.04
CA ASP A 77 12.07 -34.81 -8.73
C ASP A 77 12.17 -33.43 -8.04
N GLY A 78 11.69 -33.36 -6.79
CA GLY A 78 11.71 -32.14 -5.99
C GLY A 78 10.72 -31.04 -6.39
N GLY A 79 9.89 -31.26 -7.42
CA GLY A 79 8.81 -30.36 -7.81
C GLY A 79 7.68 -30.30 -6.78
N ASN A 80 6.83 -29.27 -6.88
CA ASN A 80 5.67 -29.10 -5.99
C ASN A 80 4.37 -29.46 -6.70
N LEU A 81 3.56 -30.31 -6.06
CA LEU A 81 2.30 -30.84 -6.57
C LEU A 81 1.13 -30.39 -5.69
N ASN A 82 0.08 -29.85 -6.31
CA ASN A 82 -1.17 -29.50 -5.65
C ASN A 82 -2.06 -30.74 -5.48
N VAL A 83 -2.08 -31.34 -4.30
CA VAL A 83 -2.94 -32.48 -3.99
C VAL A 83 -4.33 -31.98 -3.56
N THR A 84 -5.29 -32.12 -4.46
CA THR A 84 -6.67 -31.66 -4.25
C THR A 84 -7.45 -32.68 -3.43
N VAL A 85 -7.91 -32.31 -2.24
CA VAL A 85 -8.79 -33.13 -1.39
C VAL A 85 -10.20 -32.53 -1.41
N LYS A 86 -11.20 -33.36 -1.70
CA LYS A 86 -12.59 -32.93 -1.85
C LYS A 86 -13.34 -33.06 -0.52
N CYS A 87 -13.84 -31.95 0.01
CA CYS A 87 -14.45 -31.92 1.34
C CYS A 87 -15.90 -32.39 1.36
N SER A 88 -16.57 -32.33 0.21
CA SER A 88 -17.88 -32.95 -0.03
C SER A 88 -18.22 -32.99 -1.52
N CYS A 89 -19.15 -33.86 -1.90
CA CYS A 89 -19.62 -33.95 -3.28
C CYS A 89 -20.64 -32.84 -3.63
N GLY A 90 -20.16 -31.64 -3.96
CA GLY A 90 -20.82 -30.67 -4.88
C GLY A 90 -22.31 -30.35 -4.65
N ASN A 91 -22.82 -30.51 -3.42
CA ASN A 91 -24.25 -30.49 -3.15
C ASN A 91 -24.65 -29.19 -2.45
N SER A 92 -25.56 -28.43 -3.06
CA SER A 92 -26.08 -27.16 -2.55
C SER A 92 -26.84 -27.26 -1.22
N SER A 93 -27.21 -28.47 -0.77
CA SER A 93 -27.81 -28.69 0.56
C SER A 93 -26.80 -28.74 1.72
N ILE A 94 -25.52 -28.51 1.44
CA ILE A 94 -24.44 -28.45 2.43
C ILE A 94 -24.32 -27.00 2.93
N SER A 95 -24.48 -26.79 4.24
CA SER A 95 -24.42 -25.43 4.79
C SER A 95 -23.01 -24.85 4.76
N LYS A 96 -22.92 -23.56 4.41
CA LYS A 96 -21.68 -22.77 4.44
C LYS A 96 -21.10 -22.59 5.85
N ASP A 97 -21.86 -22.92 6.90
CA ASP A 97 -21.42 -22.82 8.30
C ASP A 97 -20.32 -23.85 8.67
N TYR A 98 -20.11 -24.86 7.83
CA TYR A 98 -19.12 -25.93 8.01
C TYR A 98 -17.93 -25.73 7.06
N GLY A 99 -17.07 -24.74 7.37
CA GLY A 99 -15.87 -24.42 6.59
C GLY A 99 -14.60 -25.17 7.03
N LEU A 100 -14.60 -25.77 8.23
CA LEU A 100 -13.46 -26.49 8.81
C LEU A 100 -13.73 -27.99 8.84
N PHE A 101 -12.80 -28.80 8.34
CA PHE A 101 -12.91 -30.25 8.30
C PHE A 101 -11.77 -30.89 9.06
N ILE A 102 -12.06 -32.02 9.70
CA ILE A 102 -11.10 -32.76 10.51
C ILE A 102 -11.05 -34.19 9.97
N THR A 103 -9.88 -34.66 9.57
CA THR A 103 -9.69 -36.08 9.25
C THR A 103 -9.82 -36.93 10.51
N TYR A 104 -10.49 -38.07 10.40
CA TYR A 104 -10.69 -39.02 11.49
C TYR A 104 -10.44 -40.44 10.97
N PRO A 105 -9.31 -41.07 11.32
CA PRO A 105 -9.05 -42.47 11.00
C PRO A 105 -9.94 -43.39 11.84
N LEU A 106 -10.78 -44.21 11.20
CA LEU A 106 -11.64 -45.21 11.86
C LEU A 106 -10.80 -46.32 12.50
N ARG A 107 -11.27 -46.83 13.64
CA ARG A 107 -10.68 -47.98 14.36
C ARG A 107 -11.62 -49.18 14.40
N PRO A 108 -11.09 -50.40 14.60
CA PRO A 108 -11.92 -51.59 14.80
C PRO A 108 -12.88 -51.40 15.97
N GLY A 109 -14.17 -51.67 15.74
CA GLY A 109 -15.23 -51.55 16.73
C GLY A 109 -15.88 -50.17 16.86
N GLU A 110 -15.38 -49.13 16.18
CA GLU A 110 -16.14 -47.88 16.05
C GLU A 110 -17.30 -48.03 15.08
N THR A 111 -18.39 -47.32 15.36
CA THR A 111 -19.60 -47.23 14.52
C THR A 111 -19.90 -45.76 14.21
N LEU A 112 -20.82 -45.51 13.26
CA LEU A 112 -21.29 -44.15 12.97
C LEU A 112 -21.81 -43.44 14.23
N ASP A 113 -22.51 -44.16 15.12
CA ASP A 113 -23.09 -43.58 16.33
C ASP A 113 -22.04 -43.30 17.43
N SER A 114 -21.00 -44.14 17.55
CA SER A 114 -19.90 -43.86 18.48
C SER A 114 -19.06 -42.66 18.01
N VAL A 115 -18.83 -42.56 16.70
CA VAL A 115 -18.15 -41.41 16.08
C VAL A 115 -18.99 -40.15 16.23
N SER A 116 -20.30 -40.21 15.98
CA SER A 116 -21.19 -39.04 16.10
C SER A 116 -21.26 -38.51 17.54
N SER A 117 -21.29 -39.42 18.51
CA SER A 117 -21.22 -39.09 19.94
C SER A 117 -19.87 -38.44 20.31
N ALA A 118 -18.75 -38.97 19.82
CA ALA A 118 -17.42 -38.42 20.07
C ALA A 118 -17.20 -37.04 19.40
N ALA A 119 -17.81 -36.80 18.24
CA ALA A 119 -17.75 -35.54 17.52
C ALA A 119 -18.77 -34.48 18.02
N ASN A 120 -19.75 -34.88 18.85
CA ASN A 120 -20.92 -34.07 19.22
C ASN A 120 -21.70 -33.55 17.98
N LEU A 121 -21.94 -34.43 17.01
CA LEU A 121 -22.68 -34.16 15.78
C LEU A 121 -23.75 -35.24 15.56
N SER A 122 -24.75 -34.98 14.71
CA SER A 122 -25.71 -36.01 14.33
C SER A 122 -25.09 -37.02 13.36
N SER A 123 -25.42 -38.30 13.52
CA SER A 123 -24.98 -39.39 12.63
C SER A 123 -25.38 -39.13 11.17
N GLU A 124 -26.56 -38.54 10.93
CA GLU A 124 -27.03 -38.14 9.60
C GLU A 124 -26.24 -36.97 8.97
N LEU A 125 -25.63 -36.10 9.78
CA LEU A 125 -24.71 -35.09 9.25
C LEU A 125 -23.41 -35.77 8.80
N ILE A 126 -22.81 -36.60 9.66
CA ILE A 126 -21.56 -37.30 9.35
C ILE A 126 -21.72 -38.21 8.12
N ARG A 127 -22.84 -38.94 8.01
CA ARG A 127 -23.16 -39.77 6.85
C ARG A 127 -23.21 -38.98 5.54
N ARG A 128 -23.80 -37.78 5.53
CA ARG A 128 -23.90 -36.94 4.32
C ARG A 128 -22.57 -36.40 3.82
N TYR A 129 -21.56 -36.23 4.69
CA TYR A 129 -20.19 -35.88 4.28
C TYR A 129 -19.32 -37.10 3.93
N ASN A 130 -19.80 -38.31 4.22
CA ASN A 130 -19.06 -39.56 4.01
C ASN A 130 -19.98 -40.62 3.34
N PRO A 131 -20.61 -40.31 2.19
CA PRO A 131 -21.68 -41.13 1.61
C PRO A 131 -21.23 -42.53 1.21
N ASP A 132 -19.98 -42.66 0.75
CA ASP A 132 -19.41 -43.91 0.23
C ASP A 132 -18.68 -44.74 1.31
N VAL A 133 -18.69 -44.31 2.57
CA VAL A 133 -17.93 -44.96 3.65
C VAL A 133 -18.75 -46.02 4.37
N ASN A 134 -18.21 -47.23 4.44
CA ASN A 134 -18.70 -48.28 5.32
C ASN A 134 -18.15 -48.12 6.75
N PHE A 135 -18.93 -47.47 7.61
CA PHE A 135 -18.57 -47.26 9.03
C PHE A 135 -18.37 -48.57 9.83
N SER A 136 -18.81 -49.73 9.32
CA SER A 136 -18.57 -51.04 9.96
C SER A 136 -17.27 -51.72 9.53
N GLN A 137 -16.50 -51.11 8.62
CA GLN A 137 -15.24 -51.67 8.10
C GLN A 137 -14.08 -51.60 9.10
N GLY A 138 -14.22 -50.83 10.20
CA GLY A 138 -13.23 -50.73 11.28
C GLY A 138 -11.87 -50.15 10.86
N SER A 139 -11.79 -49.57 9.66
CA SER A 139 -10.60 -49.01 9.03
C SER A 139 -11.03 -48.04 7.93
N GLY A 140 -10.09 -47.23 7.42
CA GLY A 140 -10.38 -46.12 6.51
C GLY A 140 -10.47 -44.79 7.24
N LEU A 141 -10.84 -43.74 6.49
CA LEU A 141 -10.62 -42.35 6.88
C LEU A 141 -11.87 -41.53 6.52
N ILE A 142 -12.41 -40.79 7.50
CA ILE A 142 -13.64 -40.01 7.35
C ILE A 142 -13.43 -38.54 7.68
N TYR A 143 -14.33 -37.70 7.19
CA TYR A 143 -14.37 -36.27 7.49
C TYR A 143 -15.38 -35.96 8.58
N ILE A 144 -14.94 -35.26 9.62
CA ILE A 144 -15.79 -34.69 10.66
C ILE A 144 -15.93 -33.18 10.39
N PRO A 145 -17.14 -32.69 10.06
CA PRO A 145 -17.35 -31.28 9.71
C PRO A 145 -17.46 -30.43 10.99
N GLY A 146 -16.49 -29.54 11.20
CA GLY A 146 -16.50 -28.53 12.25
C GLY A 146 -17.25 -27.28 11.79
N ARG A 147 -18.07 -26.70 12.67
CA ARG A 147 -18.59 -25.34 12.46
C ARG A 147 -17.50 -24.33 12.71
N GLU A 148 -17.40 -23.30 11.86
CA GLU A 148 -16.75 -22.07 12.29
C GLU A 148 -17.62 -21.39 13.37
N PRO A 149 -17.06 -20.56 14.29
CA PRO A 149 -17.83 -19.94 15.37
C PRO A 149 -18.75 -18.80 14.85
N GLY A 150 -19.81 -19.18 14.14
CA GLY A 150 -20.87 -18.32 13.60
C GLY A 150 -22.26 -18.80 14.01
N LEU A 151 -23.16 -17.84 14.25
CA LEU A 151 -24.53 -17.97 14.76
C LEU A 151 -25.33 -19.22 14.34
N SER A 152 -26.01 -19.83 15.32
CA SER A 152 -27.12 -20.78 15.09
C SER A 152 -28.43 -20.19 15.64
N HIS A 153 -29.52 -20.21 14.87
CA HIS A 153 -30.83 -19.63 15.24
C HIS A 153 -32.00 -20.63 15.15
N GLY A 154 -33.04 -20.40 15.95
CA GLY A 154 -34.28 -21.22 16.09
C GLY A 154 -34.22 -22.10 17.35
N SER A 155 -35.18 -22.14 18.29
CA SER A 155 -36.63 -21.80 18.25
C SER A 155 -37.17 -21.72 19.71
N ILE A 156 -38.34 -21.15 20.09
CA ILE A 156 -39.45 -20.47 19.37
C ILE A 156 -40.24 -19.53 20.33
N VAL A 157 -41.06 -18.62 19.76
CA VAL A 157 -42.23 -17.85 20.30
C VAL A 157 -42.41 -17.68 21.83
N GLY A 158 -42.35 -16.42 22.30
CA GLY A 158 -42.91 -15.99 23.60
C GLY A 158 -42.26 -14.73 24.20
N ILE A 159 -40.96 -14.54 24.00
CA ILE A 159 -40.12 -13.52 24.70
C ILE A 159 -39.64 -12.41 23.72
N THR A 160 -40.18 -12.39 22.49
CA THR A 160 -39.53 -11.76 21.33
C THR A 160 -39.42 -10.23 21.39
N ALA A 161 -40.43 -9.50 21.88
CA ALA A 161 -40.40 -8.04 21.86
C ALA A 161 -39.29 -7.44 22.75
N GLY A 162 -39.18 -7.91 24.00
CA GLY A 162 -38.19 -7.40 24.96
C GLY A 162 -36.74 -7.75 24.58
N VAL A 163 -36.53 -8.97 24.06
CA VAL A 163 -35.20 -9.41 23.62
C VAL A 163 -34.76 -8.69 22.34
N VAL A 164 -35.65 -8.45 21.38
CA VAL A 164 -35.31 -7.65 20.18
C VAL A 164 -34.92 -6.22 20.57
N ALA A 165 -35.67 -5.58 21.48
CA ALA A 165 -35.31 -4.26 21.98
C ALA A 165 -33.94 -4.25 22.69
N ALA A 166 -33.67 -5.24 23.55
CA ALA A 166 -32.39 -5.36 24.26
C ALA A 166 -31.21 -5.66 23.31
N VAL A 167 -31.41 -6.50 22.29
CA VAL A 167 -30.38 -6.81 21.28
C VAL A 167 -30.10 -5.61 20.37
N LEU A 168 -31.12 -4.87 19.95
CA LEU A 168 -30.93 -3.62 19.20
C LEU A 168 -30.23 -2.56 20.05
N PHE A 169 -30.58 -2.45 21.33
CA PHE A 169 -29.90 -1.55 22.27
C PHE A 169 -28.44 -1.97 22.50
N LEU A 170 -28.14 -3.25 22.69
CA LEU A 170 -26.77 -3.76 22.81
C LEU A 170 -25.98 -3.61 21.52
N ALA A 171 -26.58 -3.82 20.35
CA ALA A 171 -25.96 -3.57 19.06
C ALA A 171 -25.66 -2.07 18.87
N ALA A 172 -26.58 -1.18 19.28
CA ALA A 172 -26.34 0.27 19.30
C ALA A 172 -25.25 0.66 20.32
N CYS A 173 -25.20 0.04 21.49
CA CYS A 173 -24.15 0.26 22.50
C CYS A 173 -22.79 -0.29 22.05
N LEU A 174 -22.73 -1.41 21.34
CA LEU A 174 -21.49 -1.98 20.78
C LEU A 174 -21.03 -1.21 19.54
N TYR A 175 -21.95 -0.80 18.67
CA TYR A 175 -21.67 0.11 17.55
C TYR A 175 -21.15 1.44 18.07
N SER A 176 -21.85 2.07 19.03
CA SER A 176 -21.39 3.27 19.73
C SER A 176 -20.09 3.03 20.47
N GLY A 177 -19.89 1.84 21.07
CA GLY A 177 -18.67 1.46 21.78
C GLY A 177 -17.46 1.38 20.84
N VAL A 178 -17.58 0.67 19.72
CA VAL A 178 -16.53 0.56 18.69
C VAL A 178 -16.31 1.90 17.97
N TYR A 179 -17.36 2.64 17.69
CA TYR A 179 -17.30 3.98 17.11
C TYR A 179 -16.59 4.98 18.05
N ARG A 180 -16.96 4.98 19.33
CA ARG A 180 -16.29 5.76 20.39
C ARG A 180 -14.87 5.27 20.63
N ASN A 181 -14.57 3.97 20.51
CA ASN A 181 -13.21 3.45 20.69
C ASN A 181 -12.29 3.87 19.53
N LYS A 182 -12.80 3.88 18.28
CA LYS A 182 -12.07 4.42 17.12
C LYS A 182 -11.84 5.94 17.25
N ASN A 183 -12.84 6.71 17.68
CA ASN A 183 -12.64 8.13 18.02
C ASN A 183 -11.80 8.35 19.30
N ALA A 184 -11.68 7.34 20.18
CA ALA A 184 -10.84 7.36 21.38
C ALA A 184 -9.40 6.92 21.11
N GLU A 185 -9.04 6.44 19.91
CA GLU A 185 -7.65 6.32 19.46
C GLU A 185 -7.18 7.61 18.75
N THR A 186 -8.04 8.31 18.01
CA THR A 186 -7.68 9.57 17.34
C THR A 186 -7.49 10.74 18.30
N ASN A 187 -8.36 10.87 19.31
CA ASN A 187 -8.23 11.91 20.34
C ASN A 187 -6.88 11.90 21.08
N PRO A 188 -6.36 10.78 21.63
CA PRO A 188 -5.04 10.74 22.25
C PRO A 188 -3.89 10.93 21.25
N LEU A 189 -4.07 10.65 19.95
CA LEU A 189 -3.05 11.01 18.94
C LEU A 189 -2.95 12.53 18.76
N LEU A 190 -4.08 13.24 18.66
CA LEU A 190 -4.08 14.72 18.62
C LEU A 190 -3.63 15.33 19.94
N LEU A 191 -4.11 14.85 21.08
CA LEU A 191 -3.68 15.33 22.41
C LEU A 191 -2.17 15.12 22.61
N ASN A 192 -1.60 13.99 22.16
CA ASN A 192 -0.15 13.81 22.16
C ASN A 192 0.56 14.76 21.18
N ALA A 193 0.01 14.99 19.99
CA ALA A 193 0.58 15.94 19.03
C ALA A 193 0.58 17.39 19.57
N GLN A 194 -0.53 17.83 20.17
CA GLN A 194 -0.69 19.13 20.83
C GLN A 194 0.21 19.25 22.08
N ALA A 195 0.25 18.23 22.96
CA ALA A 195 1.14 18.20 24.13
C ALA A 195 2.64 18.15 23.77
N GLN A 196 2.98 17.70 22.55
CA GLN A 196 4.32 17.79 21.98
C GLN A 196 4.58 19.13 21.26
N GLY A 197 3.62 20.07 21.26
CA GLY A 197 3.70 21.36 20.57
C GLY A 197 3.75 21.24 19.05
N THR A 198 3.23 20.14 18.50
CA THR A 198 3.40 19.77 17.08
C THR A 198 2.47 20.55 16.17
N ILE A 199 1.23 20.80 16.62
CA ILE A 199 0.17 21.53 15.91
C ILE A 199 0.20 23.00 16.35
N SER A 200 0.14 23.91 15.39
CA SER A 200 0.03 25.37 15.64
C SER A 200 -1.43 25.79 15.76
N ASP A 201 -1.69 26.79 16.61
CA ASP A 201 -2.98 27.44 16.91
C ASP A 201 -3.63 28.18 15.70
N LYS A 202 -3.12 27.95 14.48
CA LYS A 202 -3.55 28.62 13.23
C LYS A 202 -4.35 27.72 12.28
N SER A 203 -4.28 26.40 12.44
CA SER A 203 -4.98 25.46 11.55
C SER A 203 -6.38 25.19 12.07
N VAL A 204 -7.38 25.35 11.20
CA VAL A 204 -8.79 25.21 11.58
C VAL A 204 -9.15 23.73 11.73
N GLU A 205 -9.76 23.37 12.86
CA GLU A 205 -10.41 22.07 13.01
C GLU A 205 -11.82 22.13 12.41
N PHE A 206 -12.12 21.21 11.51
CA PHE A 206 -13.40 21.06 10.82
C PHE A 206 -14.14 19.84 11.36
N SER A 207 -15.48 19.86 11.31
CA SER A 207 -16.30 18.67 11.59
C SER A 207 -16.44 17.79 10.35
N TYR A 208 -16.65 16.49 10.56
CA TYR A 208 -16.94 15.53 9.50
C TYR A 208 -18.21 15.92 8.73
N GLU A 209 -19.25 16.41 9.43
CA GLU A 209 -20.50 16.82 8.79
C GLU A 209 -20.29 17.98 7.80
N GLU A 210 -19.46 18.96 8.16
CA GLU A 210 -19.13 20.09 7.27
C GLU A 210 -18.40 19.62 6.02
N LEU A 211 -17.38 18.75 6.17
CA LEU A 211 -16.61 18.22 5.04
C LEU A 211 -17.45 17.27 4.17
N SER A 212 -18.31 16.45 4.78
CA SER A 212 -19.23 15.55 4.07
C SER A 212 -20.24 16.35 3.25
N ARG A 213 -20.86 17.37 3.83
CA ARG A 213 -21.81 18.26 3.13
C ARG A 213 -21.14 19.01 1.97
N ALA A 214 -19.94 19.56 2.18
CA ALA A 214 -19.20 20.31 1.16
C ALA A 214 -18.66 19.43 0.01
N THR A 215 -18.54 18.11 0.20
CA THR A 215 -18.10 17.15 -0.83
C THR A 215 -19.24 16.34 -1.45
N LEU A 216 -20.50 16.61 -1.07
CA LEU A 216 -21.67 15.78 -1.42
C LEU A 216 -21.45 14.31 -1.02
N GLU A 217 -21.21 14.09 0.28
CA GLU A 217 -20.93 12.78 0.90
C GLU A 217 -19.71 12.06 0.31
N PHE A 218 -18.68 12.83 -0.07
CA PHE A 218 -17.48 12.34 -0.77
C PHE A 218 -17.82 11.65 -2.10
N SER A 219 -18.78 12.20 -2.84
CA SER A 219 -19.20 11.71 -4.15
C SER A 219 -18.02 11.56 -5.13
N LEU A 220 -18.06 10.49 -5.93
CA LEU A 220 -17.08 10.25 -6.99
C LEU A 220 -17.04 11.37 -8.04
N ALA A 221 -18.14 12.12 -8.21
CA ALA A 221 -18.18 13.29 -9.09
C ALA A 221 -17.26 14.44 -8.62
N ASN A 222 -16.99 14.51 -7.31
CA ASN A 222 -16.07 15.49 -6.72
C ASN A 222 -14.65 14.93 -6.54
N LYS A 223 -14.38 13.67 -6.90
CA LYS A 223 -13.06 13.06 -6.71
C LYS A 223 -12.06 13.59 -7.74
N ILE A 224 -11.03 14.31 -7.27
CA ILE A 224 -9.98 14.92 -8.10
C ILE A 224 -8.66 14.16 -8.07
N GLY A 225 -8.51 13.18 -7.18
CA GLY A 225 -7.31 12.34 -7.12
C GLY A 225 -7.44 11.11 -6.22
N GLN A 226 -6.51 10.17 -6.39
CA GLN A 226 -6.30 9.00 -5.54
C GLN A 226 -4.79 8.81 -5.37
N GLY A 227 -4.33 8.64 -4.13
CA GLY A 227 -2.96 8.28 -3.80
C GLY A 227 -2.91 7.05 -2.89
N GLY A 228 -1.69 6.64 -2.52
CA GLY A 228 -1.46 5.46 -1.65
C GLY A 228 -1.87 5.63 -0.19
N PHE A 229 -2.33 6.81 0.21
CA PHE A 229 -2.79 7.11 1.58
C PHE A 229 -4.26 7.56 1.65
N GLY A 230 -4.98 7.56 0.52
CA GLY A 230 -6.38 7.96 0.45
C GLY A 230 -6.77 8.70 -0.83
N ALA A 231 -7.95 9.32 -0.80
CA ALA A 231 -8.58 10.00 -1.94
C ALA A 231 -8.69 11.51 -1.70
N VAL A 232 -8.61 12.30 -2.78
CA VAL A 232 -8.73 13.76 -2.73
C VAL A 232 -10.01 14.18 -3.45
N TYR A 233 -10.81 15.02 -2.78
CA TYR A 233 -12.08 15.54 -3.27
C TYR A 233 -12.04 17.07 -3.39
N TYR A 234 -12.63 17.60 -4.46
CA TYR A 234 -12.99 19.01 -4.55
C TYR A 234 -14.15 19.32 -3.61
N ALA A 235 -14.14 20.51 -3.04
CA ALA A 235 -15.24 21.07 -2.27
C ALA A 235 -15.28 22.60 -2.38
N GLU A 236 -16.46 23.18 -2.17
CA GLU A 236 -16.59 24.58 -1.81
C GLU A 236 -16.92 24.69 -0.32
N LEU A 237 -15.91 25.07 0.46
CA LEU A 237 -15.93 25.04 1.93
C LEU A 237 -15.85 26.47 2.45
N ARG A 238 -16.90 26.94 3.14
CA ARG A 238 -17.03 28.32 3.64
C ARG A 238 -16.78 29.40 2.56
N GLY A 239 -17.26 29.18 1.34
CA GLY A 239 -17.07 30.07 0.19
C GLY A 239 -15.65 30.09 -0.39
N LYS A 240 -14.83 29.07 -0.10
CA LYS A 240 -13.49 28.89 -0.67
C LYS A 240 -13.39 27.52 -1.36
N ARG A 241 -12.69 27.48 -2.49
CA ARG A 241 -12.40 26.24 -3.21
C ARG A 241 -11.31 25.47 -2.45
N ALA A 242 -11.62 24.24 -2.06
CA ALA A 242 -10.77 23.41 -1.22
C ALA A 242 -10.54 22.03 -1.86
N ALA A 243 -9.39 21.44 -1.53
CA ALA A 243 -9.08 20.04 -1.78
C ALA A 243 -9.07 19.31 -0.43
N ILE A 244 -9.96 18.33 -0.26
CA ILE A 244 -10.09 17.54 0.96
C ILE A 244 -9.49 16.15 0.71
N LYS A 245 -8.33 15.89 1.31
CA LYS A 245 -7.63 14.60 1.29
C LYS A 245 -8.19 13.74 2.43
N LYS A 246 -9.11 12.84 2.09
CA LYS A 246 -9.65 11.81 2.99
C LYS A 246 -8.67 10.65 3.03
N MET A 247 -8.01 10.46 4.18
CA MET A 247 -6.95 9.48 4.38
C MET A 247 -7.46 8.21 5.04
N ASP A 248 -6.81 7.09 4.71
CA ASP A 248 -7.07 5.81 5.36
C ASP A 248 -6.64 5.87 6.84
N MET A 249 -7.41 5.28 7.75
CA MET A 249 -7.12 5.29 9.19
C MET A 249 -5.75 4.69 9.54
N GLN A 250 -5.23 3.79 8.71
CA GLN A 250 -3.91 3.20 8.86
C GLN A 250 -2.76 4.17 8.48
N ALA A 251 -3.05 5.25 7.75
CA ALA A 251 -2.10 6.27 7.34
C ALA A 251 -1.91 7.39 8.40
N SER A 252 -2.21 7.10 9.67
CA SER A 252 -2.12 8.06 10.79
C SER A 252 -0.71 8.65 10.98
N ARG A 253 0.34 7.89 10.65
CA ARG A 253 1.73 8.37 10.68
C ARG A 253 1.99 9.43 9.60
N GLN A 254 1.47 9.20 8.40
CA GLN A 254 1.58 10.13 7.26
C GLN A 254 0.78 11.40 7.52
N PHE A 255 -0.45 11.26 8.03
CA PHE A 255 -1.27 12.38 8.49
C PHE A 255 -0.55 13.27 9.52
N LEU A 256 0.07 12.66 10.54
CA LEU A 256 0.83 13.39 11.55
C LEU A 256 2.14 14.01 11.01
N ALA A 257 2.83 13.34 10.08
CA ALA A 257 4.01 13.90 9.42
C ALA A 257 3.65 15.15 8.62
N GLU A 258 2.56 15.10 7.86
CA GLU A 258 2.07 16.20 7.04
C GLU A 258 1.57 17.38 7.89
N LEU A 259 0.78 17.13 8.95
CA LEU A 259 0.41 18.17 9.92
C LEU A 259 1.63 18.83 10.58
N LYS A 260 2.63 18.04 10.99
CA LYS A 260 3.83 18.53 11.69
C LYS A 260 4.63 19.52 10.85
N VAL A 261 4.68 19.31 9.53
CA VAL A 261 5.28 20.27 8.61
C VAL A 261 4.33 21.44 8.39
N LEU A 262 3.14 21.18 7.85
CA LEU A 262 2.31 22.22 7.25
C LEU A 262 1.68 23.20 8.24
N THR A 263 1.41 22.78 9.48
CA THR A 263 0.96 23.71 10.55
C THR A 263 2.01 24.77 10.91
N ARG A 264 3.26 24.59 10.47
CA ARG A 264 4.40 25.48 10.74
C ARG A 264 4.92 26.20 9.51
N THR A 265 4.32 25.99 8.33
CA THR A 265 4.76 26.59 7.07
C THR A 265 3.76 27.59 6.50
N HIS A 266 4.27 28.74 6.11
CA HIS A 266 3.57 29.67 5.22
C HIS A 266 4.59 30.17 4.21
N HIS A 267 4.55 29.60 3.00
CA HIS A 267 5.48 29.92 1.93
C HIS A 267 4.77 29.85 0.57
N LEU A 268 5.10 30.78 -0.33
CA LEU A 268 4.39 30.96 -1.60
C LEU A 268 4.41 29.70 -2.48
N ASN A 269 5.48 28.90 -2.41
CA ASN A 269 5.69 27.71 -3.22
C ASN A 269 5.43 26.38 -2.50
N LEU A 270 4.67 26.39 -1.40
CA LEU A 270 4.11 25.17 -0.80
C LEU A 270 2.58 25.23 -0.90
N VAL A 271 1.90 24.09 -0.96
CA VAL A 271 0.43 24.04 -0.96
C VAL A 271 -0.11 24.41 0.43
N PRO A 272 -0.96 25.45 0.57
CA PRO A 272 -1.45 25.87 1.88
C PRO A 272 -2.42 24.86 2.50
N LEU A 273 -2.09 24.41 3.72
CA LEU A 273 -3.04 23.71 4.59
C LEU A 273 -3.98 24.74 5.25
N ILE A 274 -5.28 24.60 5.01
CA ILE A 274 -6.34 25.39 5.65
C ILE A 274 -6.65 24.81 7.03
N GLY A 275 -6.68 23.49 7.15
CA GLY A 275 -7.05 22.81 8.39
C GLY A 275 -7.15 21.29 8.26
N TYR A 276 -7.79 20.67 9.25
CA TYR A 276 -7.91 19.21 9.35
C TYR A 276 -9.22 18.79 10.02
N CYS A 277 -9.54 17.50 9.95
CA CYS A 277 -10.59 16.84 10.73
C CYS A 277 -10.12 15.43 11.12
N VAL A 278 -10.48 14.95 12.31
CA VAL A 278 -10.20 13.58 12.79
C VAL A 278 -11.46 12.82 13.21
N GLU A 279 -12.64 13.41 13.02
CA GLU A 279 -13.93 12.76 13.30
C GLU A 279 -14.23 11.69 12.23
N HIS A 280 -14.55 10.46 12.65
CA HIS A 280 -14.83 9.28 11.81
C HIS A 280 -13.66 8.76 10.93
N SER A 281 -12.81 9.65 10.42
CA SER A 281 -11.70 9.40 9.50
C SER A 281 -10.68 10.56 9.58
N LEU A 282 -9.54 10.44 8.92
CA LEU A 282 -8.50 11.47 8.92
C LEU A 282 -8.62 12.33 7.66
N PHE A 283 -8.70 13.65 7.82
CA PHE A 283 -8.85 14.58 6.71
C PHE A 283 -7.87 15.75 6.79
N LEU A 284 -7.26 16.08 5.66
CA LEU A 284 -6.47 17.29 5.48
C LEU A 284 -7.15 18.18 4.45
N VAL A 285 -7.31 19.46 4.77
CA VAL A 285 -8.04 20.45 3.97
C VAL A 285 -7.04 21.47 3.44
N TYR A 286 -6.89 21.54 2.12
CA TYR A 286 -5.97 22.44 1.44
C TYR A 286 -6.72 23.44 0.56
N GLU A 287 -6.05 24.52 0.17
CA GLU A 287 -6.49 25.34 -0.95
C GLU A 287 -6.48 24.51 -2.25
N TYR A 288 -7.55 24.64 -3.06
CA TYR A 288 -7.64 23.93 -4.35
C TYR A 288 -6.74 24.58 -5.41
N MET A 289 -5.92 23.78 -6.08
CA MET A 289 -5.00 24.23 -7.13
C MET A 289 -5.65 24.06 -8.51
N GLU A 290 -5.99 25.17 -9.17
CA GLU A 290 -6.89 25.16 -10.33
C GLU A 290 -6.32 24.50 -11.58
N ASN A 291 -5.00 24.52 -11.75
CA ASN A 291 -4.32 23.95 -12.92
C ASN A 291 -3.86 22.49 -12.69
N GLY A 292 -4.12 21.91 -11.51
CA GLY A 292 -3.82 20.50 -11.23
C GLY A 292 -2.34 20.28 -10.89
N ASN A 293 -1.74 19.20 -11.39
CA ASN A 293 -0.34 18.86 -11.14
C ASN A 293 0.55 18.94 -12.40
N LEU A 294 1.85 19.09 -12.21
CA LEU A 294 2.83 19.22 -13.28
C LEU A 294 2.82 18.00 -14.23
N SER A 295 2.66 16.78 -13.71
CA SER A 295 2.59 15.56 -14.52
C SER A 295 1.46 15.60 -15.56
N GLN A 296 0.28 16.13 -15.20
CA GLN A 296 -0.85 16.28 -16.13
C GLN A 296 -0.50 17.21 -17.30
N HIS A 297 0.21 18.30 -17.03
CA HIS A 297 0.67 19.25 -18.05
C HIS A 297 1.76 18.66 -18.95
N LEU A 298 2.67 17.83 -18.43
CA LEU A 298 3.72 17.19 -19.21
C LEU A 298 3.15 16.09 -20.12
N HIS A 299 2.42 15.13 -19.53
CA HIS A 299 1.99 13.90 -20.20
C HIS A 299 0.64 14.01 -20.93
N GLY A 300 -0.02 15.18 -20.89
CA GLY A 300 -1.22 15.46 -21.68
C GLY A 300 -2.51 14.91 -21.08
N LEU A 301 -2.54 14.70 -19.77
CA LEU A 301 -3.68 14.15 -19.03
C LEU A 301 -4.72 15.24 -18.74
N GLY A 302 -5.32 15.78 -19.82
CA GLY A 302 -6.38 16.79 -19.76
C GLY A 302 -5.89 18.22 -19.48
N ARG A 303 -4.61 18.52 -19.67
CA ARG A 303 -4.02 19.86 -19.51
C ARG A 303 -3.11 20.24 -20.69
N ASP A 304 -3.14 21.52 -21.04
CA ASP A 304 -2.31 22.09 -22.09
C ASP A 304 -0.81 22.04 -21.73
N PRO A 305 0.10 21.95 -22.72
CA PRO A 305 1.53 21.97 -22.45
C PRO A 305 1.96 23.30 -21.81
N LEU A 306 2.81 23.24 -20.79
CA LEU A 306 3.43 24.46 -20.24
C LEU A 306 4.51 24.99 -21.20
N PRO A 307 4.51 26.29 -21.54
CA PRO A 307 5.60 26.96 -22.25
C PRO A 307 6.93 26.84 -21.51
N TRP A 308 8.05 26.94 -22.22
CA TRP A 308 9.39 26.79 -21.64
C TRP A 308 9.65 27.73 -20.44
N SER A 309 9.33 29.02 -20.58
CA SER A 309 9.47 30.01 -19.49
C SER A 309 8.65 29.64 -18.25
N THR A 310 7.45 29.09 -18.42
CA THR A 310 6.62 28.57 -17.33
C THR A 310 7.23 27.32 -16.69
N ARG A 311 7.84 26.42 -17.47
CA ARG A 311 8.57 25.25 -16.93
C ARG A 311 9.77 25.67 -16.07
N VAL A 312 10.55 26.66 -16.52
CA VAL A 312 11.65 27.25 -15.74
C VAL A 312 11.13 27.92 -14.46
N GLN A 313 9.99 28.62 -14.54
CA GLN A 313 9.36 29.25 -13.37
C GLN A 313 8.87 28.21 -12.35
N VAL A 314 8.20 27.14 -12.79
CA VAL A 314 7.76 26.03 -11.92
C VAL A 314 8.94 25.31 -11.26
N ALA A 315 10.05 25.12 -11.97
CA ALA A 315 11.29 24.60 -11.39
C ALA A 315 11.83 25.51 -10.27
N LEU A 316 11.95 26.82 -10.55
CA LEU A 316 12.45 27.82 -9.60
C LEU A 316 11.57 27.89 -8.35
N ASP A 317 10.25 27.89 -8.55
CA ASP A 317 9.25 27.91 -7.49
C ASP A 317 9.36 26.66 -6.60
N SER A 318 9.39 25.48 -7.20
CA SER A 318 9.53 24.21 -6.47
C SER A 318 10.85 24.15 -5.69
N ALA A 319 11.96 24.62 -6.29
CA ALA A 319 13.26 24.70 -5.64
C ALA A 319 13.26 25.65 -4.43
N ARG A 320 12.54 26.79 -4.49
CA ARG A 320 12.35 27.70 -3.35
C ARG A 320 11.52 27.05 -2.24
N GLY A 321 10.46 26.31 -2.59
CA GLY A 321 9.69 25.52 -1.64
C GLY A 321 10.55 24.53 -0.86
N LEU A 322 11.36 23.75 -1.58
CA LEU A 322 12.34 22.81 -1.02
C LEU A 322 13.41 23.50 -0.16
N GLU A 323 14.01 24.60 -0.63
CA GLU A 323 15.00 25.36 0.15
C GLU A 323 14.39 25.93 1.45
N TYR A 324 13.11 26.29 1.44
CA TYR A 324 12.39 26.74 2.63
C TYR A 324 12.14 25.60 3.63
N ILE A 325 11.70 24.42 3.19
CA ILE A 325 11.45 23.25 4.07
C ILE A 325 12.73 22.83 4.80
N LEU A 326 13.87 22.84 4.10
CA LEU A 326 15.19 22.54 4.67
C LEU A 326 15.68 23.57 5.71
N LYS A 327 15.10 24.79 5.72
CA LYS A 327 15.39 25.83 6.73
C LYS A 327 14.47 25.74 7.96
N LEU A 328 13.42 24.91 7.93
CA LEU A 328 12.51 24.78 9.06
C LEU A 328 13.19 24.08 10.25
N PRO A 329 13.18 24.66 11.46
CA PRO A 329 13.83 24.08 12.61
C PRO A 329 13.18 22.74 13.01
N GLY A 330 13.95 21.66 12.93
CA GLY A 330 13.58 20.36 13.45
C GLY A 330 13.63 20.31 14.96
N VAL A 331 12.47 20.26 15.62
CA VAL A 331 12.41 20.02 17.07
C VAL A 331 12.70 18.54 17.35
N PHE A 332 13.95 18.23 17.68
CA PHE A 332 14.38 16.93 18.17
C PHE A 332 14.54 16.97 19.69
N ARG A 333 13.56 16.43 20.43
CA ARG A 333 13.78 16.12 21.86
C ARG A 333 14.78 14.97 21.93
N ARG A 334 16.02 15.25 22.34
CA ARG A 334 17.03 14.23 22.64
C ARG A 334 16.42 13.21 23.60
N ARG A 335 16.29 11.96 23.16
CA ARG A 335 16.07 10.83 24.08
C ARG A 335 17.41 10.59 24.78
N ALA A 336 17.45 10.77 26.10
CA ALA A 336 18.68 10.55 26.87
C ALA A 336 19.15 9.10 26.66
N GLY A 337 20.34 8.91 26.09
CA GLY A 337 20.93 7.60 25.82
C GLY A 337 21.67 7.45 24.49
N CYS A 338 21.29 8.17 23.43
CA CYS A 338 22.00 8.10 22.14
C CYS A 338 23.23 9.03 22.12
N HIS A 339 24.37 8.52 22.59
CA HIS A 339 25.68 8.96 22.06
C HIS A 339 25.82 8.50 20.59
N ASN A 340 26.72 9.14 19.83
CA ASN A 340 27.08 8.84 18.43
C ASN A 340 26.23 9.49 17.31
N ILE A 341 25.82 10.76 17.47
CA ILE A 341 25.48 11.63 16.32
C ILE A 341 26.35 12.88 16.41
N HIS A 342 26.97 13.29 15.30
CA HIS A 342 27.87 14.46 15.22
C HIS A 342 27.21 15.72 15.80
N GLU A 343 27.97 16.41 16.66
CA GLU A 343 27.44 17.28 17.72
C GLU A 343 26.81 18.62 17.27
N HIS A 344 26.82 18.93 15.96
CA HIS A 344 26.62 20.30 15.46
C HIS A 344 25.63 20.47 14.29
N SER A 345 24.90 19.44 13.82
CA SER A 345 23.88 19.62 12.79
C SER A 345 22.48 19.82 13.37
N VAL A 346 21.81 20.90 12.96
CA VAL A 346 20.40 21.13 13.28
C VAL A 346 19.55 20.16 12.44
N PRO A 347 18.60 19.41 13.04
CA PRO A 347 17.71 18.54 12.29
C PRO A 347 16.84 19.30 11.28
N VAL A 348 16.71 18.78 10.06
CA VAL A 348 15.96 19.39 8.95
C VAL A 348 14.91 18.41 8.42
N HIS A 349 13.84 18.96 7.84
CA HIS A 349 12.77 18.18 7.22
C HIS A 349 13.13 17.85 5.77
N ILE A 350 12.99 16.59 5.36
CA ILE A 350 13.25 16.07 4.01
C ILE A 350 11.94 15.46 3.51
N HIS A 351 11.49 15.86 2.33
CA HIS A 351 10.17 15.53 1.79
C HIS A 351 10.04 14.06 1.40
N CYS A 352 11.11 13.44 0.88
CA CYS A 352 11.21 12.03 0.49
C CYS A 352 10.26 11.55 -0.64
N ASP A 353 9.46 12.42 -1.26
CA ASP A 353 8.53 12.07 -2.34
C ASP A 353 8.32 13.22 -3.33
N ILE A 354 9.42 13.82 -3.78
CA ILE A 354 9.41 14.84 -4.83
C ILE A 354 9.27 14.17 -6.20
N LYS A 355 8.27 14.60 -6.97
CA LYS A 355 7.91 14.09 -8.29
C LYS A 355 6.93 15.05 -8.98
N SER A 356 6.75 14.93 -10.30
CA SER A 356 5.84 15.78 -11.07
C SER A 356 4.37 15.71 -10.64
N THR A 357 3.90 14.63 -9.98
CA THR A 357 2.53 14.56 -9.43
C THR A 357 2.34 15.33 -8.12
N ASN A 358 3.42 15.57 -7.38
CA ASN A 358 3.44 16.27 -6.09
C ASN A 358 3.83 17.76 -6.22
N ILE A 359 3.98 18.26 -7.44
CA ILE A 359 4.13 19.68 -7.75
C ILE A 359 2.81 20.15 -8.37
N LEU A 360 2.03 20.91 -7.60
CA LEU A 360 0.76 21.47 -8.05
C LEU A 360 0.97 22.85 -8.68
N ILE A 361 0.08 23.19 -9.61
CA ILE A 361 0.11 24.44 -10.37
C ILE A 361 -1.10 25.29 -9.95
N ASP A 362 -0.85 26.49 -9.43
CA ASP A 362 -1.92 27.42 -9.08
C ASP A 362 -2.50 28.15 -10.30
N LYS A 363 -3.61 28.89 -10.12
CA LYS A 363 -4.23 29.74 -11.16
C LYS A 363 -3.28 30.68 -11.91
N ASN A 364 -2.15 31.08 -11.32
CA ASN A 364 -1.16 31.98 -11.91
C ASN A 364 0.00 31.22 -12.59
N PHE A 365 -0.12 29.89 -12.70
CA PHE A 365 0.92 28.99 -13.20
C PHE A 365 2.21 28.95 -12.36
N HIS A 366 2.11 29.27 -11.06
CA HIS A 366 3.21 29.09 -10.12
C HIS A 366 3.24 27.67 -9.53
N GLY A 367 4.46 27.14 -9.34
CA GLY A 367 4.68 25.82 -8.75
C GLY A 367 4.54 25.82 -7.22
N LYS A 368 3.86 24.80 -6.69
CA LYS A 368 3.68 24.55 -5.25
C LYS A 368 3.92 23.10 -4.89
N VAL A 369 4.83 22.83 -3.96
CA VAL A 369 5.15 21.47 -3.48
C VAL A 369 4.06 20.98 -2.51
N ALA A 370 3.67 19.70 -2.64
CA ALA A 370 2.53 19.06 -1.99
C ALA A 370 2.82 17.62 -1.52
N ASP A 371 1.93 17.07 -0.71
CA ASP A 371 1.97 15.70 -0.14
C ASP A 371 3.17 15.41 0.76
N PHE A 372 3.12 15.99 1.96
CA PHE A 372 4.18 15.86 2.97
C PHE A 372 4.07 14.57 3.78
N GLY A 373 3.19 13.63 3.42
CA GLY A 373 2.92 12.41 4.18
C GLY A 373 4.14 11.52 4.39
N LEU A 374 5.15 11.61 3.51
CA LEU A 374 6.42 10.87 3.63
C LEU A 374 7.56 11.68 4.24
N THR A 375 7.33 12.92 4.70
CA THR A 375 8.38 13.79 5.23
C THR A 375 9.05 13.20 6.48
N LYS A 376 10.39 13.17 6.48
CA LYS A 376 11.23 12.68 7.58
C LYS A 376 12.09 13.80 8.15
N LEU A 377 12.48 13.68 9.42
CA LEU A 377 13.41 14.59 10.06
C LEU A 377 14.78 13.91 10.17
N THR A 378 15.87 14.60 9.79
CA THR A 378 17.22 14.05 9.95
C THR A 378 17.53 13.71 11.42
N GLY A 379 18.29 12.63 11.65
CA GLY A 379 18.63 12.16 12.99
C GLY A 379 17.49 11.41 13.72
N ALA A 380 16.27 11.37 13.19
CA ALA A 380 15.31 10.33 13.57
C ALA A 380 15.82 8.98 13.03
N GLY A 381 16.02 8.01 13.92
CA GLY A 381 16.78 6.79 13.63
C GLY A 381 16.27 5.92 12.47
N ILE A 382 17.14 5.01 12.04
CA ILE A 382 17.08 4.21 10.79
C ILE A 382 15.82 3.33 10.65
N THR A 383 14.98 3.20 11.68
CA THR A 383 13.83 2.28 11.75
C THR A 383 12.58 2.70 10.95
N SER A 384 12.67 3.73 10.09
CA SER A 384 11.55 4.11 9.21
C SER A 384 11.49 3.19 7.99
N ARG A 385 10.31 2.63 7.67
CA ARG A 385 10.10 1.91 6.40
C ARG A 385 10.54 2.78 5.21
N PHE A 386 11.10 2.14 4.18
CA PHE A 386 11.34 2.77 2.89
C PHE A 386 10.03 3.39 2.36
N GLY A 387 10.12 4.60 1.83
CA GLY A 387 8.98 5.34 1.33
C GLY A 387 9.46 6.44 0.39
N GLY A 388 8.80 6.52 -0.76
CA GLY A 388 9.18 7.35 -1.90
C GLY A 388 8.67 6.69 -3.19
N THR A 389 8.89 7.33 -4.33
CA THR A 389 8.43 6.84 -5.64
C THR A 389 9.60 6.27 -6.44
N PHE A 390 9.44 5.07 -6.98
CA PHE A 390 10.44 4.42 -7.83
C PHE A 390 10.74 5.30 -9.07
N GLY A 391 12.00 5.37 -9.49
CA GLY A 391 12.49 6.35 -10.48
C GLY A 391 12.93 7.70 -9.90
N TYR A 392 12.49 8.08 -8.69
CA TYR A 392 12.90 9.32 -8.01
C TYR A 392 13.81 9.08 -6.79
N MET A 393 13.87 7.86 -6.28
CA MET A 393 14.69 7.51 -5.11
C MET A 393 16.17 7.31 -5.53
N PRO A 394 17.13 7.96 -4.85
CA PRO A 394 18.55 7.78 -5.15
C PRO A 394 19.09 6.44 -4.63
N PRO A 395 20.20 5.93 -5.19
CA PRO A 395 20.73 4.61 -4.87
C PRO A 395 21.10 4.45 -3.39
N GLU A 396 21.71 5.46 -2.74
CA GLU A 396 22.09 5.37 -1.33
C GLU A 396 20.87 5.28 -0.38
N TYR A 397 19.75 5.89 -0.77
CA TYR A 397 18.51 5.80 0.00
C TYR A 397 17.86 4.42 -0.12
N VAL A 398 17.89 3.82 -1.32
CA VAL A 398 17.34 2.48 -1.58
C VAL A 398 18.21 1.38 -0.96
N GLN A 399 19.53 1.47 -1.10
CA GLN A 399 20.47 0.43 -0.66
C GLN A 399 20.72 0.46 0.86
N TYR A 400 20.91 1.64 1.44
CA TYR A 400 21.38 1.80 2.82
C TYR A 400 20.37 2.50 3.74
N GLY A 401 19.27 3.04 3.20
CA GLY A 401 18.30 3.82 3.96
C GLY A 401 18.84 5.18 4.40
N GLU A 402 19.92 5.69 3.78
CA GLU A 402 20.55 6.95 4.16
C GLU A 402 19.63 8.15 3.86
N ILE A 403 19.19 8.83 4.93
CA ILE A 403 18.29 9.99 4.85
C ILE A 403 19.11 11.27 5.00
N SER A 404 19.20 12.05 3.92
CA SER A 404 19.83 13.36 3.91
C SER A 404 19.09 14.32 2.96
N PRO A 405 19.34 15.65 3.02
CA PRO A 405 18.79 16.61 2.06
C PRO A 405 19.10 16.29 0.59
N LYS A 406 20.10 15.43 0.33
CA LYS A 406 20.50 15.01 -1.00
C LYS A 406 19.52 14.05 -1.67
N VAL A 407 18.59 13.47 -0.89
CA VAL A 407 17.47 12.67 -1.39
C VAL A 407 16.49 13.54 -2.19
N ASP A 408 16.05 14.66 -1.61
CA ASP A 408 15.17 15.61 -2.31
C ASP A 408 15.87 16.29 -3.49
N VAL A 409 17.19 16.54 -3.39
CA VAL A 409 17.99 17.09 -4.50
C VAL A 409 17.99 16.14 -5.71
N TYR A 410 18.21 14.84 -5.50
CA TYR A 410 18.21 13.85 -6.58
C TYR A 410 16.83 13.73 -7.24
N ALA A 411 15.78 13.58 -6.42
CA ALA A 411 14.40 13.53 -6.89
C ALA A 411 14.00 14.81 -7.66
N PHE A 412 14.48 15.97 -7.24
CA PHE A 412 14.30 17.23 -7.96
C PHE A 412 15.06 17.26 -9.30
N GLY A 413 16.25 16.65 -9.38
CA GLY A 413 16.98 16.45 -10.64
C GLY A 413 16.19 15.64 -11.67
N VAL A 414 15.49 14.59 -11.23
CA VAL A 414 14.57 13.82 -12.09
C VAL A 414 13.41 14.69 -12.59
N VAL A 415 12.82 15.53 -11.72
CA VAL A 415 11.78 16.49 -12.13
C VAL A 415 12.30 17.51 -13.16
N LEU A 416 13.57 17.95 -13.09
CA LEU A 416 14.16 18.81 -14.12
C LEU A 416 14.26 18.08 -15.48
N TYR A 417 14.59 16.78 -15.48
CA TYR A 417 14.56 15.97 -16.70
C TYR A 417 13.14 15.75 -17.23
N GLU A 418 12.14 15.55 -16.37
CA GLU A 418 10.72 15.52 -16.76
C GLU A 418 10.28 16.84 -17.41
N LEU A 419 10.70 17.99 -16.84
CA LEU A 419 10.39 19.32 -17.38
C LEU A 419 11.00 19.57 -18.77
N ILE A 420 12.16 19.00 -19.07
CA ILE A 420 12.77 19.05 -20.42
C ILE A 420 12.05 18.11 -21.38
N SER A 421 11.90 16.84 -20.99
CA SER A 421 11.56 15.75 -21.91
C SER A 421 10.07 15.42 -22.00
N ALA A 422 9.27 15.80 -21.01
CA ALA A 422 7.90 15.31 -20.82
C ALA A 422 7.77 13.77 -20.90
N LYS A 423 8.81 13.04 -20.50
CA LYS A 423 8.83 11.58 -20.30
C LYS A 423 8.68 11.26 -18.81
N GLU A 424 8.06 10.12 -18.50
CA GLU A 424 8.00 9.61 -17.13
C GLU A 424 9.40 9.25 -16.59
N ALA A 425 9.59 9.30 -15.27
CA ALA A 425 10.86 8.95 -14.62
C ALA A 425 11.32 7.50 -14.89
N ILE A 426 10.39 6.60 -15.19
CA ILE A 426 10.63 5.24 -15.67
C ILE A 426 9.95 5.11 -17.04
N ILE A 427 10.75 4.92 -18.09
CA ILE A 427 10.26 4.66 -19.43
C ILE A 427 10.03 3.16 -19.56
N ARG A 428 8.77 2.76 -19.68
CA ARG A 428 8.42 1.37 -20.06
C ARG A 428 8.94 1.09 -21.47
N ALA A 429 9.48 -0.09 -21.67
CA ALA A 429 9.82 -0.54 -23.00
C ALA A 429 8.57 -0.71 -23.88
N ASN A 430 8.77 -0.60 -25.20
CA ASN A 430 7.72 -0.89 -26.18
C ASN A 430 7.61 -2.40 -26.45
N ASP A 431 8.69 -3.14 -26.23
CA ASP A 431 8.76 -4.60 -26.33
C ASP A 431 8.69 -5.21 -24.92
N PRO A 432 7.89 -6.27 -24.68
CA PRO A 432 7.86 -6.97 -23.38
C PRO A 432 9.19 -7.57 -22.93
N ASP A 433 10.11 -7.88 -23.85
CA ASP A 433 11.42 -8.48 -23.54
C ASP A 433 12.51 -7.44 -23.21
N ASP A 434 12.25 -6.14 -23.41
CA ASP A 434 13.18 -5.05 -23.10
C ASP A 434 13.00 -4.55 -21.65
N GLU A 435 14.11 -4.41 -20.91
CA GLU A 435 14.10 -3.87 -19.54
C GLU A 435 13.70 -2.38 -19.50
N PRO A 436 12.86 -1.94 -18.53
CA PRO A 436 12.44 -0.54 -18.40
C PRO A 436 13.63 0.38 -18.07
N LYS A 437 13.82 1.41 -18.89
CA LYS A 437 14.92 2.38 -18.70
C LYS A 437 14.53 3.51 -17.75
N SER A 438 15.44 3.92 -16.87
CA SER A 438 15.26 5.14 -16.09
C SER A 438 15.47 6.39 -16.97
N LEU A 439 14.78 7.48 -16.65
CA LEU A 439 14.96 8.75 -17.36
C LEU A 439 16.39 9.29 -17.19
N ILE A 440 17.01 9.02 -16.04
CA ILE A 440 18.41 9.38 -15.75
C ILE A 440 19.34 8.69 -16.75
N ALA A 441 19.23 7.37 -16.94
CA ALA A 441 20.09 6.62 -17.86
C ALA A 441 20.00 7.16 -19.31
N LEU A 442 18.80 7.54 -19.77
CA LEU A 442 18.64 8.16 -21.09
C LEU A 442 19.34 9.52 -21.21
N PHE A 443 19.34 10.34 -20.14
CA PHE A 443 20.07 11.60 -20.16
C PHE A 443 21.58 11.37 -19.99
N ASP A 444 22.02 10.42 -19.17
CA ASP A 444 23.44 10.08 -19.03
C ASP A 444 24.04 9.58 -20.35
N GLU A 445 23.33 8.74 -21.12
CA GLU A 445 23.70 8.33 -22.48
C GLU A 445 23.95 9.55 -23.40
N VAL A 446 23.11 10.59 -23.31
CA VAL A 446 23.18 11.82 -24.14
C VAL A 446 24.23 12.83 -23.64
N LEU A 447 24.48 12.89 -22.33
CA LEU A 447 25.40 13.86 -21.71
C LEU A 447 26.83 13.33 -21.55
N SER A 448 27.06 12.01 -21.70
CA SER A 448 28.37 11.36 -21.59
C SER A 448 29.11 11.23 -22.93
N GLN A 449 28.40 11.10 -24.05
CA GLN A 449 28.99 11.18 -25.38
C GLN A 449 29.49 12.61 -25.64
N ALA A 450 30.51 12.77 -26.50
CA ALA A 450 31.12 14.07 -26.79
C ALA A 450 30.07 15.03 -27.39
N TYR A 451 29.49 15.87 -26.54
CA TYR A 451 28.27 16.66 -26.76
C TYR A 451 28.04 17.11 -28.21
N SER A 452 26.98 16.59 -28.83
CA SER A 452 26.25 17.33 -29.85
C SER A 452 25.06 18.04 -29.17
N LYS A 453 24.81 19.30 -29.51
CA LYS A 453 23.58 19.98 -29.08
C LYS A 453 22.34 19.32 -29.71
N ASP A 454 22.53 18.62 -30.83
CA ASP A 454 21.48 17.96 -31.61
C ASP A 454 20.91 16.72 -30.91
N ASP A 455 21.71 15.99 -30.13
CA ASP A 455 21.24 14.85 -29.34
C ASP A 455 20.37 15.29 -28.15
N LEU A 456 20.69 16.43 -27.54
CA LEU A 456 19.83 17.03 -26.52
C LEU A 456 18.48 17.47 -27.11
N VAL A 457 18.45 17.97 -28.36
CA VAL A 457 17.18 18.34 -29.04
C VAL A 457 16.26 17.13 -29.18
N LYS A 458 16.80 15.93 -29.47
CA LYS A 458 16.01 14.67 -29.53
C LYS A 458 15.38 14.27 -28.19
N MET A 459 15.87 14.81 -27.07
CA MET A 459 15.33 14.56 -25.74
C MET A 459 14.27 15.57 -25.30
N ILE A 460 14.06 16.66 -26.03
CA ILE A 460 13.06 17.68 -25.69
C ILE A 460 11.65 17.15 -26.00
N GLY A 461 10.72 17.36 -25.07
CA GLY A 461 9.37 16.84 -25.21
C GLY A 461 8.64 17.46 -26.40
N PRO A 462 8.06 16.67 -27.33
CA PRO A 462 7.48 17.20 -28.58
C PRO A 462 6.32 18.17 -28.35
N ARG A 463 5.67 18.10 -27.19
CA ARG A 463 4.62 19.04 -26.77
C ARG A 463 5.13 20.44 -26.40
N LEU A 464 6.44 20.70 -26.42
CA LEU A 464 7.03 22.02 -26.20
C LEU A 464 6.96 22.91 -27.46
N GLY A 465 6.81 22.32 -28.65
CA GLY A 465 6.99 23.01 -29.93
C GLY A 465 8.40 23.59 -30.08
N ASP A 466 8.65 24.44 -31.07
CA ASP A 466 9.98 25.01 -31.34
C ASP A 466 10.34 26.24 -30.48
N ASN A 467 9.49 26.60 -29.51
CA ASN A 467 9.60 27.84 -28.74
C ASN A 467 10.38 27.67 -27.42
N TYR A 468 11.68 27.39 -27.53
CA TYR A 468 12.59 27.28 -26.38
C TYR A 468 14.04 27.75 -26.71
N PRO A 469 14.71 28.49 -25.82
CA PRO A 469 16.14 28.76 -25.99
C PRO A 469 16.97 27.51 -25.67
N LEU A 470 17.63 26.93 -26.67
CA LEU A 470 18.41 25.68 -26.52
C LEU A 470 19.49 25.77 -25.44
N ASP A 471 20.14 26.92 -25.28
CA ASP A 471 21.12 27.16 -24.20
C ASP A 471 20.48 27.17 -22.81
N SER A 472 19.21 27.54 -22.68
CA SER A 472 18.45 27.44 -21.43
C SER A 472 18.13 25.98 -21.11
N VAL A 473 17.74 25.19 -22.13
CA VAL A 473 17.49 23.74 -21.98
C VAL A 473 18.77 23.02 -21.57
N HIS A 474 19.89 23.30 -22.24
CA HIS A 474 21.20 22.73 -21.95
C HIS A 474 21.67 23.01 -20.51
N LYS A 475 21.56 24.25 -20.04
CA LYS A 475 21.88 24.61 -18.66
C LYS A 475 20.97 23.93 -17.64
N MET A 476 19.67 23.73 -17.96
CA MET A 476 18.78 22.96 -17.09
C MET A 476 19.15 21.47 -17.06
N ALA A 477 19.55 20.88 -18.19
CA ALA A 477 20.03 19.49 -18.26
C ALA A 477 21.33 19.29 -17.47
N GLN A 478 22.26 20.25 -17.54
CA GLN A 478 23.48 20.24 -16.72
C GLN A 478 23.18 20.35 -15.22
N LEU A 479 22.21 21.19 -14.84
CA LEU A 479 21.75 21.31 -13.44
C LEU A 479 21.07 20.02 -12.96
N ALA A 480 20.26 19.39 -13.80
CA ALA A 480 19.63 18.10 -13.53
C ALA A 480 20.68 17.01 -13.29
N ASN A 481 21.68 16.89 -14.18
CA ASN A 481 22.80 15.95 -14.05
C ASN A 481 23.59 16.16 -12.74
N ALA A 482 23.91 17.42 -12.41
CA ALA A 482 24.54 17.73 -11.14
C ALA A 482 23.67 17.31 -9.94
N CYS A 483 22.33 17.43 -10.05
CA CYS A 483 21.41 16.96 -9.02
C CYS A 483 21.31 15.43 -8.92
N THR A 484 21.43 14.70 -10.03
CA THR A 484 21.32 13.22 -10.08
C THR A 484 22.64 12.47 -9.93
N HIS A 485 23.77 13.16 -9.76
CA HIS A 485 25.09 12.56 -9.55
C HIS A 485 25.08 11.44 -8.48
N GLU A 486 25.71 10.30 -8.76
CA GLU A 486 25.71 9.12 -7.87
C GLU A 486 26.16 9.47 -6.44
N ASP A 487 27.37 10.01 -6.26
CA ASP A 487 27.85 10.48 -4.96
C ASP A 487 27.00 11.67 -4.44
N PRO A 488 26.25 11.51 -3.33
CA PRO A 488 25.39 12.57 -2.78
C PRO A 488 26.17 13.82 -2.33
N ARG A 489 27.49 13.70 -2.09
CA ARG A 489 28.36 14.81 -1.69
C ARG A 489 28.63 15.77 -2.85
N GLN A 490 28.66 15.26 -4.08
CA GLN A 490 28.90 16.05 -5.30
C GLN A 490 27.64 16.77 -5.79
N ARG A 491 26.45 16.27 -5.44
CA ARG A 491 25.18 16.95 -5.75
C ARG A 491 25.19 18.38 -5.18
N PRO A 492 24.58 19.39 -5.82
CA PRO A 492 24.54 20.76 -5.30
C PRO A 492 23.70 20.91 -4.01
N SER A 493 23.63 22.13 -3.48
CA SER A 493 22.66 22.48 -2.43
C SER A 493 21.38 23.06 -3.06
N MET A 494 20.23 22.95 -2.38
CA MET A 494 19.00 23.61 -2.86
C MET A 494 19.16 25.12 -3.06
N ARG A 495 20.00 25.78 -2.25
CA ARG A 495 20.34 27.20 -2.44
C ARG A 495 21.07 27.45 -3.76
N SER A 496 22.03 26.60 -4.10
CA SER A 496 22.77 26.65 -5.37
C SER A 496 21.84 26.42 -6.57
N ILE A 497 20.92 25.46 -6.45
CA ILE A 497 19.89 25.14 -7.45
C ILE A 497 18.96 26.35 -7.67
N VAL A 498 18.48 26.98 -6.59
CA VAL A 498 17.65 28.20 -6.67
C VAL A 498 18.38 29.33 -7.40
N VAL A 499 19.67 29.57 -7.11
CA VAL A 499 20.47 30.60 -7.80
C VAL A 499 20.63 30.28 -9.30
N ALA A 500 20.91 29.03 -9.66
CA ALA A 500 21.01 28.62 -11.06
C ALA A 500 19.69 28.82 -11.82
N LEU A 501 18.56 28.45 -11.21
CA LEU A 501 17.22 28.61 -11.79
C LEU A 501 16.76 30.08 -11.83
N MET A 502 17.19 30.94 -10.90
CA MET A 502 16.97 32.39 -11.00
C MET A 502 17.63 32.97 -12.26
N THR A 503 18.89 32.60 -12.52
CA THR A 503 19.62 33.03 -13.72
C THR A 503 18.96 32.55 -15.01
N LEU A 504 18.42 31.33 -15.03
CA LEU A 504 17.66 30.81 -16.18
C LEU A 504 16.31 31.53 -16.36
N SER A 505 15.62 31.82 -15.26
CA SER A 505 14.35 32.55 -15.27
C SER A 505 14.50 33.98 -15.80
N SER A 506 15.61 34.67 -15.48
CA SER A 506 15.87 35.98 -16.07
C SER A 506 16.10 35.90 -17.58
N SER A 507 16.90 34.93 -18.07
CA SER A 507 17.19 34.76 -19.51
C SER A 507 16.05 34.19 -20.36
N THR A 508 14.84 34.08 -19.81
CA THR A 508 13.63 33.58 -20.52
C THR A 508 12.46 34.56 -20.47
N LYS A 509 12.72 35.80 -20.02
CA LYS A 509 11.77 36.93 -20.02
C LYS A 509 12.14 38.01 -21.02
N ASP A 510 13.34 37.93 -21.57
CA ASP A 510 13.83 38.66 -22.74
C ASP A 510 13.63 37.79 -24.00
#